data_AF-A0A1J5TZF7-F1
#
_entry.id   AF-A0A1J5TZF7-F1
#
_cell.length_a   1.000
_cell.length_b   1.000
_cell.length_c   1.000
_cell.angle_alpha   90.00
_cell.angle_beta   90.00
_cell.angle_gamma   90.00
#
_symmetry.space_group_name_H-M   'P 1'
#
loop_
_entity.id
_entity.type
_entity.pdbx_description
1 polymer ?
#
loop_
_entity_poly.entity_id
_entity_poly.type
_entity_poly.pdbx_seq_one_letter_code
_entity_poly.pdbx_strand_id
1 'polypeptide(L)'
;MQGWIALENGSVFFGDSFGYQDTVEGELVFNTSMTGYQEALTDPSYAGQILMFTFPQIGNYGCNKENYESGKIQTKACIVKEWCRSPHQGEENFDEFLKRERIPGLEGIDTRELTITTRESGTLRAVICTDEKITPEEGVKRAKEMEWPSASNLVADVSTKEIYKQGKKGPNVTLFDWGVKKSIVTNLAKKNKVTVVPWNYSIKEIQKTKPDLIFMSNGPGDPDHPEMKSVVDNITKLIEHYPTIGICLGHQILGLALGGETYKLKYGHRGGNQPVKHIRTENVYITSQNHGFALHKLPSSVRETFVNLNDGTCEGISGENCWSVQFHPEAAPGPMDANVLFEKVGEMINE
;
A
#
# COMPACT_ATOMS: atom_id res chain seq x y z
N MET A 1 0.31 25.87 16.10
CA MET A 1 -0.91 26.49 15.55
C MET A 1 -2.00 25.46 15.63
N GLN A 2 -3.24 25.85 15.87
CA GLN A 2 -4.32 24.88 16.04
C GLN A 2 -4.72 24.36 14.66
N GLY A 3 -4.77 23.04 14.50
CA GLY A 3 -5.26 22.38 13.29
C GLY A 3 -6.43 21.47 13.61
N TRP A 4 -7.08 20.95 12.58
CA TRP A 4 -8.20 20.04 12.74
C TRP A 4 -8.37 19.09 11.56
N ILE A 5 -9.05 17.97 11.82
CA ILE A 5 -9.57 17.05 10.81
C ILE A 5 -11.10 17.02 10.90
N ALA A 6 -11.76 17.20 9.76
CA ALA A 6 -13.21 17.09 9.60
C ALA A 6 -13.54 15.85 8.76
N LEU A 7 -14.53 15.07 9.19
CA LEU A 7 -14.95 13.84 8.54
C LEU A 7 -16.30 14.02 7.84
N GLU A 8 -16.55 13.23 6.80
CA GLU A 8 -17.82 13.26 6.07
C GLU A 8 -19.04 12.93 6.94
N ASN A 9 -18.86 12.25 8.07
CA ASN A 9 -19.94 11.95 9.02
C ASN A 9 -20.30 13.14 9.93
N GLY A 10 -19.58 14.27 9.82
CA GLY A 10 -19.79 15.49 10.61
C GLY A 10 -18.92 15.60 11.87
N SER A 11 -18.11 14.58 12.17
CA SER A 11 -17.17 14.64 13.30
C SER A 11 -16.00 15.57 12.98
N VAL A 12 -15.53 16.29 13.99
CA VAL A 12 -14.35 17.15 13.90
C VAL A 12 -13.45 16.88 15.10
N PHE A 13 -12.15 16.70 14.84
CA PHE A 13 -11.14 16.52 15.87
C PHE A 13 -10.11 17.64 15.77
N PHE A 14 -9.83 18.27 16.91
CA PHE A 14 -8.85 19.35 17.01
C PHE A 14 -7.52 18.81 17.54
N GLY A 15 -6.44 19.39 17.04
CA GLY A 15 -5.08 19.08 17.47
C GLY A 15 -4.15 20.25 17.20
N ASP A 16 -2.86 19.99 17.35
CA ASP A 16 -1.82 20.95 17.02
C ASP A 16 -1.20 20.60 15.67
N SER A 17 -1.05 21.61 14.82
CA SER A 17 -0.39 21.46 13.52
C SER A 17 1.11 21.22 13.71
N PHE A 18 1.67 20.27 12.97
CA PHE A 18 3.12 20.13 12.76
C PHE A 18 3.38 19.75 11.29
N GLY A 19 4.63 19.73 10.86
CA GLY A 19 4.96 19.53 9.45
C GLY A 19 4.63 20.76 8.61
N TYR A 20 4.26 20.52 7.35
CA TYR A 20 3.90 21.58 6.40
C TYR A 20 2.50 22.14 6.67
N GLN A 21 2.27 23.41 6.34
CA GLN A 21 0.97 24.05 6.55
C GLN A 21 0.18 24.03 5.25
N ASP A 22 -0.89 23.24 5.24
CA ASP A 22 -1.78 23.11 4.09
C ASP A 22 -3.18 22.62 4.49
N THR A 23 -4.12 22.76 3.57
CA THR A 23 -5.42 22.10 3.61
C THR A 23 -5.46 20.99 2.57
N VAL A 24 -5.69 19.76 3.01
CA VAL A 24 -5.68 18.57 2.14
C VAL A 24 -6.89 17.68 2.36
N GLU A 25 -7.26 16.96 1.32
CA GLU A 25 -8.40 16.05 1.30
C GLU A 25 -7.92 14.63 1.00
N GLY A 26 -8.55 13.61 1.60
CA GLY A 26 -8.21 12.22 1.37
C GLY A 26 -9.07 11.22 2.13
N GLU A 27 -8.81 9.94 1.89
CA GLU A 27 -9.42 8.84 2.64
C GLU A 27 -8.66 8.64 3.97
N LEU A 28 -9.35 8.80 5.10
CA LEU A 28 -8.80 8.54 6.42
C LEU A 28 -8.66 7.03 6.65
N VAL A 29 -7.43 6.63 6.94
CA VAL A 29 -7.06 5.25 7.27
C VAL A 29 -6.20 5.23 8.53
N PHE A 30 -6.20 4.10 9.26
CA PHE A 30 -5.33 3.90 10.40
C PHE A 30 -4.38 2.73 10.19
N ASN A 31 -3.18 2.79 10.77
CA ASN A 31 -2.20 1.71 10.77
C ASN A 31 -1.77 1.38 12.21
N THR A 32 -1.78 0.08 12.54
CA THR A 32 -1.49 -0.44 13.88
C THR A 32 -0.01 -0.67 14.18
N SER A 33 0.87 -0.44 13.21
CA SER A 33 2.31 -0.65 13.35
C SER A 33 2.91 0.29 14.39
N MET A 34 3.67 -0.28 15.33
CA MET A 34 4.32 0.49 16.41
C MET A 34 5.72 1.01 16.02
N THR A 35 6.23 0.56 14.89
CA THR A 35 7.50 1.00 14.27
C THR A 35 7.29 1.10 12.76
N GLY A 36 8.21 1.74 12.05
CA GLY A 36 8.15 1.81 10.60
C GLY A 36 7.33 2.97 10.03
N TYR A 37 7.20 4.08 10.78
CA TYR A 37 6.36 5.20 10.35
C TYR A 37 6.86 5.85 9.05
N GLN A 38 8.17 5.89 8.82
CA GLN A 38 8.74 6.51 7.63
C GLN A 38 8.53 5.62 6.39
N GLU A 39 8.75 4.32 6.54
CA GLU A 39 8.49 3.31 5.53
C GLU A 39 7.00 3.33 5.14
N ALA A 40 6.11 3.39 6.13
CA ALA A 40 4.67 3.51 5.89
C ALA A 40 4.30 4.81 5.16
N LEU A 41 4.85 5.97 5.55
CA LEU A 41 4.55 7.24 4.89
C LEU A 41 5.03 7.27 3.43
N THR A 42 6.09 6.53 3.11
CA THR A 42 6.69 6.50 1.78
C THR A 42 6.23 5.31 0.93
N ASP A 43 5.30 4.50 1.42
CA ASP A 43 4.65 3.42 0.67
C ASP A 43 3.61 3.99 -0.33
N PRO A 44 3.80 3.77 -1.66
CA PRO A 44 2.88 4.26 -2.69
C PRO A 44 1.43 3.78 -2.54
N SER A 45 1.19 2.66 -1.84
CA SER A 45 -0.17 2.16 -1.58
C SER A 45 -1.04 3.14 -0.77
N TYR A 46 -0.43 4.11 -0.06
CA TYR A 46 -1.15 5.17 0.64
C TYR A 46 -1.47 6.42 -0.19
N ALA A 47 -1.23 6.42 -1.50
CA ALA A 47 -1.58 7.55 -2.35
C ALA A 47 -3.06 7.94 -2.19
N GLY A 48 -3.32 9.24 -1.97
CA GLY A 48 -4.68 9.75 -1.75
C GLY A 48 -5.24 9.53 -0.34
N GLN A 49 -4.47 8.92 0.57
CA GLN A 49 -4.92 8.61 1.94
C GLN A 49 -4.29 9.54 2.98
N ILE A 50 -5.05 9.80 4.04
CA ILE A 50 -4.60 10.46 5.26
C ILE A 50 -4.26 9.35 6.26
N LEU A 51 -2.98 9.24 6.64
CA LEU A 51 -2.49 8.13 7.46
C LEU A 51 -2.46 8.51 8.94
N MET A 52 -3.27 7.82 9.74
CA MET A 52 -3.23 7.88 11.19
C MET A 52 -2.47 6.70 11.78
N PHE A 53 -1.55 6.96 12.72
CA PHE A 53 -0.91 5.91 13.49
C PHE A 53 -1.63 5.68 14.82
N THR A 54 -1.88 4.42 15.17
CA THR A 54 -2.50 4.09 16.46
C THR A 54 -1.48 4.05 17.60
N PHE A 55 -0.20 3.79 17.29
CA PHE A 55 0.85 3.85 18.31
C PHE A 55 1.07 5.31 18.72
N PRO A 56 1.02 5.63 20.03
CA PRO A 56 0.86 7.01 20.46
C PRO A 56 2.05 7.91 20.16
N GLN A 57 3.26 7.36 20.13
CA GLN A 57 4.48 8.17 19.97
C GLN A 57 5.19 7.84 18.64
N ILE A 58 5.24 8.82 17.74
CA ILE A 58 5.79 8.66 16.38
C ILE A 58 6.99 9.58 16.19
N GLY A 59 7.99 9.17 15.40
CA GLY A 59 9.22 9.96 15.19
C GLY A 59 10.38 9.60 16.11
N ASN A 60 10.25 8.59 16.97
CA ASN A 60 11.23 8.26 18.02
C ASN A 60 12.66 7.97 17.53
N TYR A 61 12.82 7.49 16.30
CA TYR A 61 14.11 7.19 15.68
C TYR A 61 14.48 8.17 14.56
N GLY A 62 13.81 9.33 14.51
CA GLY A 62 14.01 10.35 13.48
C GLY A 62 13.66 9.85 12.08
N CYS A 63 14.22 10.47 11.05
CA CYS A 63 14.04 10.06 9.65
C CYS A 63 15.39 9.93 8.94
N ASN A 64 15.50 8.92 8.08
CA ASN A 64 16.74 8.58 7.34
C ASN A 64 16.43 8.22 5.89
N LYS A 65 17.31 8.56 4.95
CA LYS A 65 17.10 8.26 3.52
C LYS A 65 16.96 6.77 3.20
N GLU A 66 17.54 5.91 4.05
CA GLU A 66 17.51 4.46 3.87
C GLU A 66 16.11 3.85 4.08
N ASN A 67 15.28 4.46 4.92
CA ASN A 67 13.93 4.00 5.27
C ASN A 67 12.84 4.44 4.28
N TYR A 68 13.22 4.99 3.13
CA TYR A 68 12.28 5.30 2.06
C TYR A 68 11.94 4.04 1.27
N GLU A 69 10.64 3.76 1.16
CA GLU A 69 10.10 2.71 0.31
C GLU A 69 9.72 3.21 -1.09
N SER A 70 9.70 4.53 -1.32
CA SER A 70 9.63 5.14 -2.65
C SER A 70 10.39 6.47 -2.69
N GLY A 71 10.28 7.26 -3.76
CA GLY A 71 11.07 8.49 -3.92
C GLY A 71 10.64 9.69 -3.05
N LYS A 72 9.48 9.61 -2.38
CA LYS A 72 8.86 10.71 -1.61
C LYS A 72 7.82 10.17 -0.62
N ILE A 73 7.27 11.04 0.24
CA ILE A 73 6.05 10.70 0.99
C ILE A 73 4.87 10.59 0.00
N GLN A 74 4.03 9.57 0.20
CA GLN A 74 2.91 9.22 -0.68
C GLN A 74 1.56 9.55 -0.05
N THR A 75 1.50 9.63 1.29
CA THR A 75 0.29 10.04 2.02
C THR A 75 -0.01 11.52 1.79
N LYS A 76 -1.29 11.89 1.95
CA LYS A 76 -1.73 13.29 1.90
C LYS A 76 -1.42 14.04 3.19
N ALA A 77 -1.45 13.33 4.32
CA ALA A 77 -1.20 13.88 5.65
C ALA A 77 -0.84 12.76 6.64
N CYS A 78 -0.39 13.17 7.83
CA CYS A 78 -0.11 12.29 8.95
C CYS A 78 -0.87 12.73 10.22
N ILE A 79 -1.47 11.78 10.94
CA ILE A 79 -2.09 12.02 12.25
C ILE A 79 -1.43 11.13 13.31
N VAL A 80 -1.04 11.74 14.42
CA VAL A 80 -0.37 11.08 15.54
C VAL A 80 -0.96 11.56 16.86
N LYS A 81 -0.81 10.76 17.94
CA LYS A 81 -1.16 11.26 19.27
C LYS A 81 -0.09 12.23 19.78
N GLU A 82 1.17 11.86 19.63
CA GLU A 82 2.34 12.66 19.99
C GLU A 82 3.48 12.36 19.00
N TRP A 83 4.17 13.39 18.53
CA TRP A 83 5.42 13.20 17.80
C TRP A 83 6.66 13.50 18.67
N CYS A 84 7.75 12.79 18.42
CA CYS A 84 9.00 12.95 19.13
C CYS A 84 9.76 14.19 18.66
N ARG A 85 9.84 15.21 19.53
CA ARG A 85 10.51 16.48 19.26
C ARG A 85 12.04 16.40 19.21
N SER A 86 12.63 15.39 19.85
CA SER A 86 14.08 15.25 19.98
C SER A 86 14.49 13.78 19.92
N PRO A 87 14.45 13.16 18.72
CA PRO A 87 14.88 11.78 18.56
C PRO A 87 16.39 11.65 18.79
N HIS A 88 16.82 10.50 19.31
CA HIS A 88 18.24 10.20 19.54
C HIS A 88 18.98 9.72 18.28
N GLN A 89 18.25 9.45 17.21
CA GLN A 89 18.72 8.94 15.92
C GLN A 89 18.03 9.72 14.79
N GLY A 90 18.48 9.52 13.55
CA GLY A 90 17.93 10.20 12.37
C GLY A 90 18.83 11.30 11.82
N GLU A 91 18.79 11.48 10.50
CA GLU A 91 19.40 12.64 9.81
C GLU A 91 18.60 13.92 10.05
N GLU A 92 17.28 13.80 10.22
CA GLU A 92 16.35 14.88 10.52
C GLU A 92 15.25 14.39 11.48
N ASN A 93 14.60 15.31 12.18
CA ASN A 93 13.43 14.98 13.01
C ASN A 93 12.16 14.86 12.17
N PHE A 94 11.08 14.37 12.78
CA PHE A 94 9.84 14.07 12.06
C PHE A 94 9.12 15.32 11.50
N ASP A 95 9.18 16.46 12.19
CA ASP A 95 8.61 17.73 11.73
C ASP A 95 9.39 18.31 10.54
N GLU A 96 10.72 18.25 10.59
CA GLU A 96 11.61 18.65 9.48
C GLU A 96 11.34 17.82 8.23
N PHE A 97 11.22 16.50 8.40
CA PHE A 97 10.89 15.56 7.34
C PHE A 97 9.57 15.90 6.64
N LEU A 98 8.48 16.08 7.40
CA LEU A 98 7.17 16.43 6.84
C LEU A 98 7.17 17.83 6.19
N LYS A 99 7.87 18.82 6.76
CA LYS A 99 8.02 20.16 6.14
C LYS A 99 8.74 20.08 4.80
N ARG A 100 9.83 19.33 4.73
CA ARG A 100 10.64 19.15 3.52
C ARG A 100 9.85 18.48 2.39
N GLU A 101 9.06 17.47 2.73
CA GLU A 101 8.20 16.73 1.80
C GLU A 101 6.84 17.40 1.55
N ARG A 102 6.59 18.55 2.20
CA ARG A 102 5.34 19.35 2.10
C ARG A 102 4.09 18.61 2.52
N ILE A 103 4.16 17.87 3.63
CA ILE A 103 3.06 17.06 4.16
C ILE A 103 2.55 17.67 5.48
N PRO A 104 1.24 17.96 5.59
CA PRO A 104 0.65 18.42 6.84
C PRO A 104 0.53 17.29 7.87
N GLY A 105 0.77 17.65 9.13
CA GLY A 105 0.66 16.78 10.29
C GLY A 105 -0.27 17.34 11.37
N LEU A 106 -1.00 16.47 12.06
CA LEU A 106 -1.76 16.80 13.26
C LEU A 106 -1.33 15.93 14.45
N GLU A 107 -0.99 16.57 15.56
CA GLU A 107 -0.70 15.93 16.84
C GLU A 107 -1.79 16.24 17.88
N GLY A 108 -1.82 15.49 19.00
CA GLY A 108 -2.71 15.77 20.13
C GLY A 108 -4.11 15.16 20.01
N ILE A 109 -4.55 14.79 18.80
CA ILE A 109 -5.84 14.14 18.54
C ILE A 109 -5.95 12.83 19.33
N ASP A 110 -7.13 12.51 19.85
CA ASP A 110 -7.41 11.16 20.37
C ASP A 110 -7.47 10.16 19.21
N THR A 111 -6.30 9.64 18.83
CA THR A 111 -6.17 8.67 17.75
C THR A 111 -6.89 7.36 18.05
N ARG A 112 -7.17 7.04 19.32
CA ARG A 112 -7.96 5.87 19.69
C ARG A 112 -9.43 6.08 19.39
N GLU A 113 -10.00 7.23 19.77
CA GLU A 113 -11.37 7.60 19.42
C GLU A 113 -11.54 7.59 17.91
N LEU A 114 -10.63 8.25 17.18
CA LEU A 114 -10.68 8.31 15.73
C LEU A 114 -10.56 6.92 15.08
N THR A 115 -9.74 6.02 15.65
CA THR A 115 -9.65 4.61 15.18
C THR A 115 -10.97 3.88 15.37
N ILE A 116 -11.65 4.06 16.51
CA ILE A 116 -12.96 3.47 16.78
C ILE A 116 -13.99 4.00 15.79
N THR A 117 -14.03 5.32 15.57
CA THR A 117 -14.92 5.96 14.60
C THR A 117 -14.74 5.40 13.19
N THR A 118 -13.50 5.27 12.72
CA THR A 118 -13.20 4.67 11.41
C THR A 118 -13.54 3.18 11.36
N ARG A 119 -13.28 2.41 12.41
CA ARG A 119 -13.64 0.97 12.43
C ARG A 119 -15.16 0.76 12.38
N GLU A 120 -15.93 1.59 13.07
CA GLU A 120 -17.38 1.51 13.14
C GLU A 120 -18.07 2.02 11.87
N SER A 121 -17.58 3.13 11.31
CA SER A 121 -18.14 3.75 10.09
C SER A 121 -17.61 3.12 8.80
N GLY A 122 -16.44 2.49 8.85
CA GLY A 122 -15.59 2.23 7.69
C GLY A 122 -14.61 3.39 7.44
N THR A 123 -13.73 3.24 6.43
CA THR A 123 -12.91 4.38 5.96
C THR A 123 -13.78 5.59 5.68
N LEU A 124 -13.30 6.78 5.98
CA LEU A 124 -14.07 8.03 5.83
C LEU A 124 -13.33 9.01 4.93
N ARG A 125 -14.07 9.75 4.12
CA ARG A 125 -13.54 10.96 3.46
C ARG A 125 -13.30 12.03 4.51
N ALA A 126 -12.15 12.70 4.41
CA ALA A 126 -11.71 13.64 5.42
C ALA A 126 -10.97 14.82 4.80
N VAL A 127 -11.06 15.95 5.50
CA VAL A 127 -10.28 17.17 5.22
C VAL A 127 -9.46 17.50 6.45
N ILE A 128 -8.16 17.68 6.25
CA ILE A 128 -7.26 18.27 7.24
C ILE A 128 -7.02 19.72 6.87
N CYS A 129 -7.11 20.61 7.86
CA CYS A 129 -6.73 22.01 7.73
C CYS A 129 -5.71 22.34 8.81
N THR A 130 -4.54 22.77 8.37
CA THR A 130 -3.47 23.27 9.24
C THR A 130 -3.12 24.72 8.96
N ASP A 131 -3.59 25.30 7.85
CA ASP A 131 -3.22 26.65 7.39
C ASP A 131 -4.29 27.73 7.65
N GLU A 132 -5.32 27.41 8.44
CA GLU A 132 -6.42 28.30 8.84
C GLU A 132 -7.24 28.89 7.66
N LYS A 133 -7.12 28.32 6.44
CA LYS A 133 -7.79 28.87 5.24
C LYS A 133 -9.29 28.60 5.18
N ILE A 134 -9.78 27.59 5.89
CA ILE A 134 -11.18 27.17 5.90
C ILE A 134 -11.64 26.89 7.33
N THR A 135 -12.96 26.92 7.55
CA THR A 135 -13.54 26.54 8.86
C THR A 135 -13.82 25.03 8.94
N PRO A 136 -13.95 24.45 10.15
CA PRO A 136 -14.31 23.05 10.30
C PRO A 136 -15.63 22.67 9.61
N GLU A 137 -16.62 23.56 9.61
CA GLU A 137 -17.92 23.34 8.95
C GLU A 137 -17.76 23.26 7.42
N GLU A 138 -16.92 24.11 6.84
CA GLU A 138 -16.54 24.02 5.43
C GLU A 138 -15.78 22.73 5.15
N GLY A 139 -14.90 22.30 6.06
CA GLY A 139 -14.19 21.02 5.99
C GLY A 139 -15.12 19.81 5.96
N VAL A 140 -16.15 19.77 6.82
CA VAL A 140 -17.17 18.71 6.81
C VAL A 140 -17.93 18.70 5.47
N LYS A 141 -18.29 19.87 4.97
CA LYS A 141 -18.98 19.99 3.68
C LYS A 141 -18.11 19.45 2.54
N ARG A 142 -16.84 19.87 2.49
CA ARG A 142 -15.88 19.38 1.49
C ARG A 142 -15.66 17.88 1.60
N ALA A 143 -15.50 17.32 2.80
CA ALA A 143 -15.36 15.88 3.00
C ALA A 143 -16.56 15.09 2.43
N LYS A 144 -17.78 15.60 2.55
CA LYS A 144 -18.99 14.98 1.99
C LYS A 144 -19.06 15.05 0.47
N GLU A 145 -18.55 16.14 -0.12
CA GLU A 145 -18.57 16.41 -1.57
C GLU A 145 -17.35 15.81 -2.29
N MET A 146 -16.27 15.51 -1.56
CA MET A 146 -15.02 14.93 -2.07
C MET A 146 -15.28 13.61 -2.80
N GLU A 147 -14.72 13.45 -4.00
CA GLU A 147 -14.67 12.15 -4.66
C GLU A 147 -13.73 11.20 -3.90
N TRP A 148 -14.06 9.92 -3.86
CA TRP A 148 -13.17 8.94 -3.26
C TRP A 148 -11.85 8.87 -4.04
N PRO A 149 -10.68 8.74 -3.37
CA PRO A 149 -9.42 8.56 -4.09
C PRO A 149 -9.45 7.35 -5.04
N SER A 150 -10.20 6.31 -4.67
CA SER A 150 -10.42 5.10 -5.48
C SER A 150 -11.24 5.33 -6.76
N ALA A 151 -11.87 6.50 -6.93
CA ALA A 151 -12.54 6.88 -8.17
C ALA A 151 -11.56 7.42 -9.24
N SER A 152 -10.27 7.51 -8.91
CA SER A 152 -9.21 7.92 -9.82
C SER A 152 -8.18 6.80 -9.99
N ASN A 153 -7.46 6.83 -11.12
CA ASN A 153 -6.37 5.90 -11.38
C ASN A 153 -5.08 6.29 -10.64
N LEU A 154 -5.04 6.04 -9.34
CA LEU A 154 -3.89 6.36 -8.48
C LEU A 154 -2.60 5.64 -8.92
N VAL A 155 -2.72 4.48 -9.58
CA VAL A 155 -1.59 3.73 -10.12
C VAL A 155 -0.82 4.56 -11.16
N ALA A 156 -1.53 5.27 -12.04
CA ALA A 156 -0.91 6.11 -13.05
C ALA A 156 -0.11 7.28 -12.44
N ASP A 157 -0.50 7.77 -11.27
CA ASP A 157 0.16 8.87 -10.56
C ASP A 157 1.46 8.44 -9.89
N VAL A 158 1.52 7.21 -9.37
CA VAL A 158 2.68 6.71 -8.62
C VAL A 158 3.67 5.88 -9.44
N SER A 159 3.23 5.33 -10.57
CA SER A 159 4.07 4.49 -11.43
C SER A 159 5.21 5.27 -12.07
N THR A 160 6.37 4.61 -12.20
CA THR A 160 7.51 5.13 -12.95
C THR A 160 7.15 5.55 -14.37
N LYS A 161 7.78 6.62 -14.84
CA LYS A 161 7.67 7.09 -16.23
C LYS A 161 8.72 6.45 -17.14
N GLU A 162 9.82 5.98 -16.56
CA GLU A 162 10.95 5.40 -17.29
C GLU A 162 11.27 4.00 -16.78
N ILE A 163 11.73 3.16 -17.70
CA ILE A 163 12.19 1.81 -17.39
C ILE A 163 13.53 1.90 -16.69
N TYR A 164 13.68 1.19 -15.59
CA TYR A 164 14.96 1.03 -14.91
C TYR A 164 15.24 -0.43 -14.59
N LYS A 165 16.51 -0.73 -14.29
CA LYS A 165 16.99 -2.09 -14.05
C LYS A 165 17.75 -2.19 -12.75
N GLN A 166 17.55 -3.29 -12.04
CA GLN A 166 18.31 -3.62 -10.83
C GLN A 166 18.67 -5.11 -10.82
N GLY A 167 19.82 -5.44 -10.21
CA GLY A 167 20.36 -6.78 -10.23
C GLY A 167 21.22 -7.05 -11.46
N LYS A 168 22.20 -7.95 -11.31
CA LYS A 168 23.25 -8.17 -12.32
C LYS A 168 23.30 -9.60 -12.87
N LYS A 169 22.71 -10.56 -12.16
CA LYS A 169 22.80 -12.00 -12.43
C LYS A 169 21.46 -12.67 -12.18
N GLY A 170 21.31 -13.86 -12.76
CA GLY A 170 20.10 -14.67 -12.66
C GLY A 170 19.08 -14.40 -13.77
N PRO A 171 17.88 -14.98 -13.62
CA PRO A 171 16.76 -14.87 -14.57
C PRO A 171 16.27 -13.42 -14.73
N ASN A 172 15.59 -13.15 -15.84
CA ASN A 172 14.97 -11.88 -16.16
C ASN A 172 13.58 -11.82 -15.53
N VAL A 173 13.40 -10.92 -14.56
CA VAL A 173 12.10 -10.62 -13.97
C VAL A 173 11.62 -9.29 -14.53
N THR A 174 10.48 -9.29 -15.21
CA THR A 174 9.83 -8.03 -15.60
C THR A 174 8.79 -7.67 -14.56
N LEU A 175 9.02 -6.55 -13.89
CA LEU A 175 8.19 -6.07 -12.79
C LEU A 175 7.36 -4.87 -13.26
N PHE A 176 6.05 -4.99 -13.18
CA PHE A 176 5.16 -3.83 -13.34
C PHE A 176 5.25 -2.95 -12.10
N ASP A 177 5.54 -1.68 -12.31
CA ASP A 177 5.48 -0.65 -11.28
C ASP A 177 4.06 -0.10 -11.20
N TRP A 178 3.27 -0.62 -10.27
CA TRP A 178 1.96 -0.09 -9.93
C TRP A 178 1.99 0.80 -8.68
N GLY A 179 3.17 1.30 -8.30
CA GLY A 179 3.46 1.85 -6.99
C GLY A 179 4.39 0.93 -6.20
N VAL A 180 5.41 0.39 -6.87
CA VAL A 180 6.29 -0.61 -6.27
C VAL A 180 7.09 -0.05 -5.10
N LYS A 181 7.11 -0.81 -4.02
CA LYS A 181 8.01 -0.57 -2.89
C LYS A 181 9.46 -0.96 -3.24
N LYS A 182 10.41 -0.10 -2.87
CA LYS A 182 11.86 -0.29 -3.09
C LYS A 182 12.35 -1.63 -2.53
N SER A 183 11.82 -2.07 -1.40
CA SER A 183 12.18 -3.36 -0.79
C SER A 183 11.80 -4.57 -1.67
N ILE A 184 10.70 -4.52 -2.43
CA ILE A 184 10.33 -5.56 -3.40
C ILE A 184 11.41 -5.68 -4.48
N VAL A 185 11.76 -4.56 -5.12
CA VAL A 185 12.79 -4.51 -6.17
C VAL A 185 14.13 -5.00 -5.64
N THR A 186 14.51 -4.53 -4.45
CA THR A 186 15.78 -4.88 -3.81
C THR A 186 15.85 -6.37 -3.48
N ASN A 187 14.78 -6.97 -2.96
CA ASN A 187 14.74 -8.40 -2.66
C ASN A 187 14.80 -9.26 -3.92
N LEU A 188 14.03 -8.92 -4.96
CA LEU A 188 14.08 -9.62 -6.25
C LEU A 188 15.48 -9.53 -6.89
N ALA A 189 16.10 -8.36 -6.85
CA ALA A 189 17.40 -8.10 -7.47
C ALA A 189 18.57 -8.86 -6.82
N LYS A 190 18.38 -9.47 -5.63
CA LYS A 190 19.39 -10.33 -4.99
C LYS A 190 19.73 -11.55 -5.84
N LYS A 191 18.75 -12.10 -6.56
CA LYS A 191 18.90 -13.35 -7.35
C LYS A 191 18.47 -13.20 -8.82
N ASN A 192 17.96 -12.04 -9.22
CA ASN A 192 17.38 -11.83 -10.56
C ASN A 192 17.86 -10.53 -11.19
N LYS A 193 17.74 -10.44 -12.53
CA LYS A 193 17.82 -9.20 -13.30
C LYS A 193 16.41 -8.62 -13.42
N VAL A 194 16.12 -7.63 -12.59
CA VAL A 194 14.80 -6.99 -12.53
C VAL A 194 14.76 -5.84 -13.53
N THR A 195 13.81 -5.87 -14.45
CA THR A 195 13.44 -4.74 -15.31
C THR A 195 12.10 -4.21 -14.84
N VAL A 196 12.11 -3.00 -14.27
CA VAL A 196 10.89 -2.34 -13.78
C VAL A 196 10.30 -1.52 -14.91
N VAL A 197 9.01 -1.73 -15.19
CA VAL A 197 8.30 -1.11 -16.31
C VAL A 197 7.09 -0.30 -15.82
N PRO A 198 6.67 0.75 -16.55
CA PRO A 198 5.47 1.51 -16.24
C PRO A 198 4.21 0.65 -16.13
N TRP A 199 3.20 1.15 -15.42
CA TRP A 199 1.98 0.40 -15.10
C TRP A 199 1.21 -0.12 -16.31
N ASN A 200 1.22 0.63 -17.41
CA ASN A 200 0.47 0.37 -18.64
C ASN A 200 1.35 -0.23 -19.76
N TYR A 201 2.50 -0.80 -19.42
CA TYR A 201 3.44 -1.33 -20.40
C TYR A 201 2.79 -2.44 -21.25
N SER A 202 2.86 -2.31 -22.58
CA SER A 202 2.13 -3.21 -23.47
C SER A 202 2.77 -4.60 -23.56
N ILE A 203 1.97 -5.63 -23.86
CA ILE A 203 2.45 -7.02 -24.06
C ILE A 203 3.61 -7.09 -25.05
N LYS A 204 3.53 -6.34 -26.17
CA LYS A 204 4.58 -6.33 -27.19
C LYS A 204 5.91 -5.82 -26.63
N GLU A 205 5.86 -4.81 -25.77
CA GLU A 205 7.07 -4.27 -25.15
C GLU A 205 7.59 -5.18 -24.02
N ILE A 206 6.70 -5.85 -23.29
CA ILE A 206 7.06 -6.88 -22.31
C ILE A 206 7.80 -8.04 -22.97
N GLN A 207 7.36 -8.51 -24.14
CA GLN A 207 8.09 -9.57 -24.85
C GLN A 207 9.54 -9.18 -25.17
N LYS A 208 9.83 -7.88 -25.37
CA LYS A 208 11.20 -7.40 -25.63
C LYS A 208 12.09 -7.44 -24.39
N THR A 209 11.52 -7.43 -23.19
CA THR A 209 12.30 -7.60 -21.95
C THR A 209 12.74 -9.06 -21.74
N LYS A 210 12.20 -10.00 -22.54
CA LYS A 210 12.46 -11.44 -22.48
C LYS A 210 12.32 -11.99 -21.06
N PRO A 211 11.13 -11.83 -20.44
CA PRO A 211 10.93 -12.25 -19.07
C PRO A 211 10.99 -13.77 -18.96
N ASP A 212 11.71 -14.24 -17.95
CA ASP A 212 11.57 -15.59 -17.41
C ASP A 212 10.41 -15.63 -16.40
N LEU A 213 10.07 -14.48 -15.79
CA LEU A 213 8.91 -14.31 -14.91
C LEU A 213 8.34 -12.89 -14.99
N ILE A 214 7.01 -12.78 -14.92
CA ILE A 214 6.28 -11.53 -14.74
C ILE A 214 5.96 -11.32 -13.27
N PHE A 215 6.24 -10.12 -12.76
CA PHE A 215 5.97 -9.74 -11.39
C PHE A 215 5.06 -8.51 -11.35
N MET A 216 4.00 -8.59 -10.56
CA MET A 216 3.02 -7.51 -10.36
C MET A 216 3.18 -6.96 -8.95
N SER A 217 3.55 -5.69 -8.84
CA SER A 217 3.82 -5.05 -7.56
C SER A 217 2.54 -4.76 -6.74
N ASN A 218 2.77 -4.28 -5.52
CA ASN A 218 1.77 -3.53 -4.77
C ASN A 218 1.41 -2.21 -5.48
N GLY A 219 0.39 -1.53 -4.96
CA GLY A 219 -0.04 -0.23 -5.46
C GLY A 219 -1.30 0.28 -4.76
N PRO A 220 -1.65 1.56 -5.00
CA PRO A 220 -2.84 2.19 -4.45
C PRO A 220 -4.09 1.92 -5.31
N GLY A 221 -5.25 2.31 -4.78
CA GLY A 221 -6.49 2.43 -5.56
C GLY A 221 -7.31 1.15 -5.65
N ASP A 222 -8.28 1.19 -6.57
CA ASP A 222 -9.22 0.10 -6.83
C ASP A 222 -8.73 -0.77 -8.00
N PRO A 223 -8.50 -2.09 -7.81
CA PRO A 223 -8.11 -3.00 -8.88
C PRO A 223 -9.15 -3.12 -10.01
N ASP A 224 -10.44 -2.90 -9.73
CA ASP A 224 -11.55 -2.98 -10.71
C ASP A 224 -11.92 -1.62 -11.32
N HIS A 225 -11.08 -0.60 -11.11
CA HIS A 225 -11.28 0.71 -11.71
C HIS A 225 -11.37 0.63 -13.26
N PRO A 226 -12.24 1.38 -13.94
CA PRO A 226 -12.40 1.30 -15.40
C PRO A 226 -11.11 1.47 -16.21
N GLU A 227 -10.18 2.30 -15.75
CA GLU A 227 -8.87 2.48 -16.41
C GLU A 227 -7.93 1.27 -16.25
N MET A 228 -8.13 0.45 -15.22
CA MET A 228 -7.33 -0.77 -14.96
C MET A 228 -7.79 -1.96 -15.79
N LYS A 229 -8.95 -1.90 -16.46
CA LYS A 229 -9.47 -3.00 -17.30
C LYS A 229 -8.46 -3.47 -18.35
N SER A 230 -7.80 -2.52 -19.02
CA SER A 230 -6.78 -2.85 -20.02
C SER A 230 -5.55 -3.55 -19.42
N VAL A 231 -5.23 -3.27 -18.16
CA VAL A 231 -4.17 -3.96 -17.40
C VAL A 231 -4.60 -5.38 -17.10
N VAL A 232 -5.82 -5.59 -16.58
CA VAL A 232 -6.38 -6.91 -16.32
C VAL A 232 -6.39 -7.77 -17.60
N ASP A 233 -6.89 -7.23 -18.72
CA ASP A 233 -6.89 -7.91 -20.03
C ASP A 233 -5.49 -8.30 -20.51
N ASN A 234 -4.49 -7.48 -20.22
CA ASN A 234 -3.11 -7.78 -20.56
C ASN A 234 -2.55 -8.89 -19.67
N ILE A 235 -2.82 -8.85 -18.37
CA ILE A 235 -2.41 -9.90 -17.43
C ILE A 235 -3.03 -11.24 -17.81
N THR A 236 -4.32 -11.29 -18.17
CA THR A 236 -4.98 -12.53 -18.65
C THR A 236 -4.23 -13.19 -19.81
N LYS A 237 -3.64 -12.40 -20.72
CA LYS A 237 -2.83 -12.93 -21.83
C LYS A 237 -1.41 -13.30 -21.41
N LEU A 238 -0.81 -12.55 -20.48
CA LEU A 238 0.56 -12.79 -20.04
C LEU A 238 0.69 -14.08 -19.23
N ILE A 239 -0.30 -14.42 -18.41
CA ILE A 239 -0.28 -15.64 -17.59
C ILE A 239 -0.28 -16.93 -18.44
N GLU A 240 -0.78 -16.87 -19.68
CA GLU A 240 -0.75 -18.00 -20.63
C GLU A 240 0.67 -18.27 -21.17
N HIS A 241 1.58 -17.30 -21.05
CA HIS A 241 2.90 -17.35 -21.68
C HIS A 241 4.06 -17.30 -20.68
N TYR A 242 3.85 -16.73 -19.51
CA TYR A 242 4.91 -16.49 -18.52
C TYR A 242 4.43 -16.82 -17.10
N PRO A 243 5.28 -17.50 -16.30
CA PRO A 243 5.06 -17.61 -14.87
C PRO A 243 4.85 -16.22 -14.27
N THR A 244 3.79 -16.07 -13.48
CA THR A 244 3.35 -14.76 -13.01
C THR A 244 3.14 -14.74 -11.50
N ILE A 245 3.72 -13.74 -10.83
CA ILE A 245 3.58 -13.53 -9.38
C ILE A 245 2.99 -12.15 -9.07
N GLY A 246 2.10 -12.08 -8.07
CA GLY A 246 1.49 -10.82 -7.61
C GLY A 246 1.60 -10.58 -6.11
N ILE A 247 1.74 -9.31 -5.72
CA ILE A 247 1.69 -8.81 -4.33
C ILE A 247 0.60 -7.74 -4.19
N CYS A 248 -0.24 -7.82 -3.17
CA CYS A 248 -1.24 -6.80 -2.82
C CYS A 248 -2.15 -6.43 -4.01
N LEU A 249 -1.91 -5.29 -4.67
CA LEU A 249 -2.63 -4.93 -5.90
C LEU A 249 -2.39 -5.96 -7.02
N GLY A 250 -1.17 -6.49 -7.11
CA GLY A 250 -0.81 -7.62 -7.96
C GLY A 250 -1.64 -8.88 -7.72
N HIS A 251 -1.94 -9.17 -6.46
CA HIS A 251 -2.81 -10.29 -6.10
C HIS A 251 -4.25 -10.06 -6.59
N GLN A 252 -4.76 -8.86 -6.39
CA GLN A 252 -6.13 -8.49 -6.78
C GLN A 252 -6.31 -8.51 -8.31
N ILE A 253 -5.39 -7.90 -9.04
CA ILE A 253 -5.42 -7.89 -10.52
C ILE A 253 -5.27 -9.31 -11.07
N LEU A 254 -4.43 -10.15 -10.46
CA LEU A 254 -4.35 -11.56 -10.84
C LEU A 254 -5.69 -12.28 -10.62
N GLY A 255 -6.34 -12.06 -9.48
CA GLY A 255 -7.65 -12.64 -9.19
C GLY A 255 -8.72 -12.24 -10.20
N LEU A 256 -8.76 -10.95 -10.58
CA LEU A 256 -9.64 -10.45 -11.64
C LEU A 256 -9.30 -11.08 -13.00
N ALA A 257 -8.03 -11.16 -13.36
CA ALA A 257 -7.57 -11.76 -14.62
C ALA A 257 -7.93 -13.26 -14.73
N LEU A 258 -8.07 -13.94 -13.59
CA LEU A 258 -8.51 -15.33 -13.50
C LEU A 258 -10.04 -15.48 -13.43
N GLY A 259 -10.81 -14.38 -13.47
CA GLY A 259 -12.27 -14.38 -13.47
C GLY A 259 -12.93 -14.28 -12.09
N GLY A 260 -12.19 -13.85 -11.06
CA GLY A 260 -12.74 -13.53 -9.73
C GLY A 260 -13.35 -12.14 -9.64
N GLU A 261 -13.82 -11.78 -8.45
CA GLU A 261 -14.34 -10.44 -8.12
C GLU A 261 -13.50 -9.81 -7.00
N THR A 262 -13.49 -8.48 -6.93
CA THR A 262 -12.94 -7.72 -5.79
C THR A 262 -14.05 -6.98 -5.06
N TYR A 263 -13.82 -6.65 -3.80
CA TYR A 263 -14.71 -5.80 -3.02
C TYR A 263 -13.92 -4.91 -2.06
N LYS A 264 -14.48 -3.74 -1.74
CA LYS A 264 -13.89 -2.82 -0.75
C LYS A 264 -14.15 -3.34 0.66
N LEU A 265 -13.09 -3.51 1.44
CA LEU A 265 -13.15 -3.82 2.86
C LEU A 265 -13.68 -2.61 3.64
N LYS A 266 -14.35 -2.88 4.76
CA LYS A 266 -14.93 -1.83 5.60
C LYS A 266 -13.89 -0.78 6.02
N TYR A 267 -12.77 -1.22 6.56
CA TYR A 267 -11.65 -0.35 6.97
C TYR A 267 -10.27 -0.88 6.52
N GLY A 268 -10.24 -1.99 5.77
CA GLY A 268 -9.01 -2.61 5.24
C GLY A 268 -8.09 -3.21 6.30
N HIS A 269 -6.97 -3.77 5.85
CA HIS A 269 -5.91 -4.29 6.71
C HIS A 269 -4.66 -3.43 6.60
N ARG A 270 -4.27 -2.83 7.71
CA ARG A 270 -3.19 -1.85 7.80
C ARG A 270 -2.42 -2.04 9.11
N GLY A 271 -1.32 -2.79 9.04
CA GLY A 271 -0.57 -3.15 10.24
C GLY A 271 0.46 -4.26 10.03
N GLY A 272 1.46 -4.30 10.89
CA GLY A 272 2.51 -5.33 10.93
C GLY A 272 2.18 -6.54 11.80
N ASN A 273 0.92 -6.77 12.16
CA ASN A 273 0.50 -7.80 13.12
C ASN A 273 -0.64 -8.70 12.60
N GLN A 274 -0.84 -8.79 11.28
CA GLN A 274 -1.96 -9.55 10.71
C GLN A 274 -1.60 -11.05 10.61
N PRO A 275 -2.34 -11.94 11.29
CA PRO A 275 -2.09 -13.37 11.27
C PRO A 275 -2.69 -14.01 10.01
N VAL A 276 -1.83 -14.61 9.18
CA VAL A 276 -2.22 -15.27 7.94
C VAL A 276 -1.84 -16.74 8.00
N LYS A 277 -2.79 -17.63 7.70
CA LYS A 277 -2.58 -19.09 7.69
C LYS A 277 -2.46 -19.60 6.27
N HIS A 278 -1.42 -20.38 5.99
CA HIS A 278 -1.35 -21.19 4.78
C HIS A 278 -2.30 -22.39 4.91
N ILE A 279 -3.31 -22.49 4.05
CA ILE A 279 -4.43 -23.44 4.20
C ILE A 279 -3.97 -24.91 4.17
N ARG A 280 -3.04 -25.28 3.28
CA ARG A 280 -2.60 -26.68 3.17
C ARG A 280 -1.63 -27.13 4.26
N THR A 281 -0.68 -26.28 4.65
CA THR A 281 0.37 -26.63 5.63
C THR A 281 -0.03 -26.30 7.06
N GLU A 282 -1.09 -25.51 7.25
CA GLU A 282 -1.53 -24.97 8.54
C GLU A 282 -0.50 -24.06 9.24
N ASN A 283 0.59 -23.69 8.55
CA ASN A 283 1.55 -22.72 9.06
C ASN A 283 0.92 -21.34 9.18
N VAL A 284 1.19 -20.66 10.29
CA VAL A 284 0.76 -19.28 10.54
C VAL A 284 1.95 -18.35 10.44
N TYR A 285 1.76 -17.24 9.75
CA TYR A 285 2.73 -16.17 9.59
C TYR A 285 2.13 -14.87 10.13
N ILE A 286 2.93 -14.07 10.83
CA ILE A 286 2.57 -12.69 11.11
C ILE A 286 3.03 -11.86 9.91
N THR A 287 2.14 -11.04 9.37
CA THR A 287 2.36 -10.35 8.09
C THR A 287 2.18 -8.84 8.22
N SER A 288 2.86 -8.12 7.34
CA SER A 288 2.60 -6.71 7.07
C SER A 288 1.52 -6.59 6.01
N GLN A 289 0.51 -5.76 6.26
CA GLN A 289 -0.60 -5.55 5.34
C GLN A 289 -0.91 -4.06 5.17
N ASN A 290 -1.23 -3.68 3.94
CA ASN A 290 -1.72 -2.35 3.58
C ASN A 290 -2.65 -2.43 2.36
N HIS A 291 -3.92 -2.81 2.57
CA HIS A 291 -4.90 -2.86 1.50
C HIS A 291 -6.32 -2.54 1.98
N GLY A 292 -7.09 -1.88 1.09
CA GLY A 292 -8.51 -1.56 1.30
C GLY A 292 -9.48 -2.44 0.50
N PHE A 293 -8.97 -3.31 -0.37
CA PHE A 293 -9.75 -4.21 -1.23
C PHE A 293 -9.32 -5.65 -0.99
N ALA A 294 -10.20 -6.61 -1.28
CA ALA A 294 -9.92 -8.04 -1.16
C ALA A 294 -10.59 -8.83 -2.29
N LEU A 295 -10.09 -10.04 -2.55
CA LEU A 295 -10.68 -10.97 -3.52
C LEU A 295 -11.86 -11.77 -2.93
N HIS A 296 -12.82 -12.09 -3.78
CA HIS A 296 -13.96 -12.97 -3.51
C HIS A 296 -14.47 -13.64 -4.80
N LYS A 297 -15.34 -14.65 -4.69
CA LYS A 297 -15.96 -15.42 -5.79
C LYS A 297 -14.94 -15.89 -6.84
N LEU A 298 -13.89 -16.54 -6.38
CA LEU A 298 -12.90 -17.13 -7.28
C LEU A 298 -13.49 -18.34 -8.03
N PRO A 299 -13.15 -18.53 -9.32
CA PRO A 299 -13.52 -19.74 -10.05
C PRO A 299 -12.91 -20.99 -9.42
N SER A 300 -13.54 -22.15 -9.64
CA SER A 300 -13.09 -23.43 -9.07
C SER A 300 -11.71 -23.91 -9.55
N SER A 301 -11.21 -23.35 -10.66
CA SER A 301 -9.85 -23.58 -11.16
C SER A 301 -8.78 -22.86 -10.35
N VAL A 302 -9.15 -21.85 -9.55
CA VAL A 302 -8.23 -21.06 -8.72
C VAL A 302 -8.29 -21.58 -7.29
N ARG A 303 -7.12 -21.88 -6.71
CA ARG A 303 -7.03 -22.35 -5.33
C ARG A 303 -6.64 -21.20 -4.42
N GLU A 304 -7.41 -20.98 -3.36
CA GLU A 304 -6.95 -20.17 -2.24
C GLU A 304 -5.81 -20.89 -1.50
N THR A 305 -4.75 -20.15 -1.18
CA THR A 305 -3.54 -20.66 -0.53
C THR A 305 -3.35 -20.11 0.87
N PHE A 306 -3.79 -18.88 1.11
CA PHE A 306 -3.73 -18.22 2.42
C PHE A 306 -5.06 -17.60 2.80
N VAL A 307 -5.32 -17.55 4.11
CA VAL A 307 -6.51 -16.93 4.69
C VAL A 307 -6.12 -16.09 5.91
N ASN A 308 -6.77 -14.95 6.08
CA ASN A 308 -6.61 -14.12 7.27
C ASN A 308 -7.33 -14.78 8.45
N LEU A 309 -6.65 -14.94 9.59
CA LEU A 309 -7.25 -15.59 10.76
C LEU A 309 -8.18 -14.69 11.56
N ASN A 310 -8.14 -13.37 11.37
CA ASN A 310 -9.03 -12.44 12.07
C ASN A 310 -10.43 -12.39 11.45
N ASP A 311 -10.52 -12.43 10.12
CA ASP A 311 -11.79 -12.19 9.42
C ASP A 311 -12.09 -13.15 8.25
N GLY A 312 -11.20 -14.10 7.95
CA GLY A 312 -11.43 -15.12 6.94
C GLY A 312 -11.27 -14.64 5.49
N THR A 313 -10.74 -13.43 5.28
CA THR A 313 -10.49 -12.91 3.92
C THR A 313 -9.38 -13.69 3.19
N CYS A 314 -9.47 -13.71 1.86
CA CYS A 314 -8.48 -14.37 1.00
C CYS A 314 -7.16 -13.60 1.04
N GLU A 315 -6.06 -14.30 1.36
CA GLU A 315 -4.73 -13.70 1.51
C GLU A 315 -3.71 -14.23 0.49
N GLY A 316 -4.14 -15.13 -0.39
CA GLY A 316 -3.30 -15.62 -1.48
C GLY A 316 -3.99 -16.68 -2.32
N ILE A 317 -3.57 -16.78 -3.58
CA ILE A 317 -4.15 -17.68 -4.58
C ILE A 317 -3.06 -18.35 -5.43
N SER A 318 -3.42 -19.51 -6.00
CA SER A 318 -2.61 -20.24 -6.97
C SER A 318 -3.48 -20.70 -8.14
N GLY A 319 -3.02 -20.42 -9.36
CA GLY A 319 -3.52 -20.99 -10.61
C GLY A 319 -2.50 -21.93 -11.23
N GLU A 320 -2.67 -22.26 -12.53
CA GLU A 320 -1.79 -23.17 -13.27
C GLU A 320 -0.39 -22.60 -13.47
N ASN A 321 -0.27 -21.32 -13.85
CA ASN A 321 1.00 -20.65 -14.13
C ASN A 321 1.17 -19.34 -13.34
N CYS A 322 0.45 -19.23 -12.22
CA CYS A 322 0.43 -17.99 -11.44
C CYS A 322 0.23 -18.24 -9.95
N TRP A 323 0.79 -17.34 -9.14
CA TRP A 323 0.68 -17.38 -7.68
C TRP A 323 0.72 -15.96 -7.10
N SER A 324 -0.01 -15.68 -6.04
CA SER A 324 0.04 -14.35 -5.42
C SER A 324 -0.35 -14.35 -3.96
N VAL A 325 0.02 -13.26 -3.27
CA VAL A 325 -0.36 -12.99 -1.87
C VAL A 325 -0.85 -11.56 -1.71
N GLN A 326 -1.81 -11.38 -0.81
CA GLN A 326 -2.41 -10.08 -0.52
C GLN A 326 -1.58 -9.25 0.47
N PHE A 327 -0.85 -9.90 1.37
CA PHE A 327 0.10 -9.28 2.30
C PHE A 327 1.43 -8.91 1.63
N HIS A 328 2.34 -8.31 2.40
CA HIS A 328 3.64 -7.79 1.97
C HIS A 328 4.81 -8.62 2.53
N PRO A 329 5.27 -9.68 1.83
CA PRO A 329 6.43 -10.50 2.20
C PRO A 329 7.73 -9.74 2.38
N GLU A 330 7.90 -8.62 1.67
CA GLU A 330 9.06 -7.74 1.77
C GLU A 330 9.10 -6.95 3.08
N ALA A 331 8.00 -6.93 3.83
CA ALA A 331 7.80 -6.13 5.02
C ALA A 331 8.10 -4.65 4.76
N ALA A 332 9.05 -4.04 5.46
CA ALA A 332 9.43 -2.63 5.32
C ALA A 332 8.20 -1.67 5.37
N PRO A 333 7.55 -1.55 6.53
CA PRO A 333 7.89 -2.16 7.82
C PRO A 333 7.15 -3.48 8.08
N GLY A 334 7.52 -4.16 9.16
CA GLY A 334 6.82 -5.36 9.64
C GLY A 334 7.71 -6.59 9.80
N PRO A 335 7.10 -7.74 10.12
CA PRO A 335 7.81 -9.00 10.35
C PRO A 335 8.35 -9.61 9.04
N MET A 336 9.48 -10.32 9.15
CA MET A 336 10.11 -11.01 8.02
C MET A 336 9.67 -12.49 7.91
N ASP A 337 8.63 -12.88 8.64
CA ASP A 337 8.19 -14.26 8.79
C ASP A 337 7.66 -14.85 7.49
N ALA A 338 7.06 -14.02 6.62
CA ALA A 338 6.33 -14.45 5.43
C ALA A 338 7.11 -14.27 4.10
N ASN A 339 8.42 -14.47 4.11
CA ASN A 339 9.29 -14.36 2.93
C ASN A 339 9.04 -15.42 1.82
N VAL A 340 8.01 -16.26 1.99
CA VAL A 340 7.63 -17.38 1.11
C VAL A 340 7.48 -17.00 -0.36
N LEU A 341 7.12 -15.76 -0.65
CA LEU A 341 6.96 -15.30 -2.03
C LEU A 341 8.29 -15.28 -2.81
N PHE A 342 9.39 -14.85 -2.20
CA PHE A 342 10.67 -14.75 -2.90
C PHE A 342 11.29 -16.13 -3.16
N GLU A 343 10.95 -17.12 -2.34
CA GLU A 343 11.23 -18.52 -2.61
C GLU A 343 10.39 -19.01 -3.78
N LYS A 344 9.09 -18.67 -3.80
CA LYS A 344 8.17 -19.06 -4.89
C LYS A 344 8.57 -18.51 -6.26
N VAL A 345 9.14 -17.30 -6.32
CA VAL A 345 9.75 -16.74 -7.54
C VAL A 345 10.80 -17.71 -8.11
N GLY A 346 11.66 -18.25 -7.26
CA GLY A 346 12.70 -19.19 -7.69
C GLY A 346 12.12 -20.52 -8.18
N GLU A 347 11.10 -21.05 -7.50
CA GLU A 347 10.43 -22.29 -7.92
C GLU A 347 9.78 -22.13 -9.30
N MET A 348 8.97 -21.09 -9.49
CA MET A 348 8.20 -20.88 -10.72
C MET A 348 9.05 -20.56 -11.96
N ILE A 349 10.29 -20.11 -11.78
CA ILE A 349 11.23 -19.91 -12.91
C ILE A 349 11.86 -21.24 -13.35
N ASN A 350 11.96 -22.22 -12.47
CA ASN A 350 12.64 -23.49 -12.73
C ASN A 350 11.68 -24.65 -13.09
N GLU A 351 10.37 -24.43 -13.00
CA GLU A 351 9.31 -25.30 -13.53
C GLU A 351 9.20 -25.13 -15.05
#